data_AF-A0A820KD06-F1
#
_entry.id   AF-A0A820KD06-F1
#
_cell.length_a   1.000
_cell.length_b   1.000
_cell.length_c   1.000
_cell.angle_alpha   90.00
_cell.angle_beta   90.00
_cell.angle_gamma   90.00
#
_symmetry.space_group_name_H-M   'P 1'
#
loop_
_entity.id
_entity.type
_entity.pdbx_description
1 polymer ?
#
loop_
_entity_poly.entity_id
_entity_poly.type
_entity_poly.pdbx_seq_one_letter_code
_entity_poly.pdbx_strand_id
1 'polypeptide(L)'
;TTTTAAFIAIAFWPFDNNALELYNGLDGTLSGLPSYTTSFLGYGAAINLDQSLSQFVSITSMVIPLNSRSFTIEAWIYPIGLTGGEYGIFGQCQSTSTNLCLHFTSRNNKLYCGFYDNDVEGATTLTMNV
;
A
#
# COMPACT_ATOMS: atom_id res chain seq x y z
N THR A 1 -0.77 31.71 16.89
CA THR A 1 -0.69 30.38 17.53
C THR A 1 -0.65 29.34 16.43
N THR A 2 0.53 28.80 16.15
CA THR A 2 0.69 27.72 15.17
C THR A 2 0.43 26.42 15.91
N THR A 3 -0.77 25.89 15.78
CA THR A 3 -1.05 24.52 16.24
C THR A 3 -0.32 23.59 15.29
N THR A 4 0.78 22.99 15.73
CA THR A 4 1.28 21.75 15.13
C THR A 4 0.15 20.73 15.24
N ALA A 5 -0.54 20.46 14.13
CA ALA A 5 -1.46 19.34 14.07
C ALA A 5 -0.62 18.08 14.33
N ALA A 6 -0.90 17.39 15.44
CA ALA A 6 -0.37 16.05 15.63
C ALA A 6 -0.90 15.20 14.46
N PHE A 7 0.01 14.70 13.64
CA PHE A 7 -0.34 13.78 12.57
C PHE A 7 -0.79 12.47 13.23
N ILE A 8 -2.10 12.26 13.36
CA ILE A 8 -2.65 10.99 13.83
C ILE A 8 -2.89 10.15 12.58
N ALA A 9 -2.00 9.19 12.33
CA ALA A 9 -2.26 8.16 11.33
C ALA A 9 -3.51 7.36 11.75
N ILE A 10 -4.46 7.19 10.84
CA ILE A 10 -5.67 6.37 11.07
C ILE A 10 -5.30 4.88 11.09
N ALA A 11 -4.27 4.49 10.34
CA ALA A 11 -3.76 3.14 10.31
C ALA A 11 -2.27 3.16 9.98
N PHE A 12 -1.50 2.28 10.60
CA PHE A 12 -0.08 2.12 10.29
C PHE A 12 0.35 0.66 10.43
N TRP A 13 0.84 0.09 9.33
CA TRP A 13 1.42 -1.25 9.28
C TRP A 13 2.94 -1.13 9.17
N PRO A 14 3.69 -1.37 10.25
CA PRO A 14 5.15 -1.32 10.20
C PRO A 14 5.75 -2.51 9.44
N PHE A 15 5.01 -3.62 9.32
CA PHE A 15 5.48 -4.89 8.77
C PHE A 15 6.68 -5.53 9.48
N ASP A 16 6.79 -5.31 10.80
CA ASP A 16 7.81 -5.88 11.68
C ASP A 16 7.60 -7.39 11.93
N ASN A 17 7.79 -8.20 10.89
CA ASN A 17 7.61 -9.66 10.86
C ASN A 17 6.16 -10.14 11.05
N ASN A 18 5.19 -9.25 10.90
CA ASN A 18 3.77 -9.55 10.95
C ASN A 18 2.99 -8.49 10.15
N ALA A 19 1.69 -8.72 9.94
CA ALA A 19 0.79 -7.75 9.29
C ALA A 19 -0.16 -7.05 10.28
N LEU A 20 0.21 -7.00 11.57
CA LEU A 20 -0.58 -6.31 12.59
C LEU A 20 -0.47 -4.80 12.40
N GLU A 21 -1.56 -4.10 12.69
CA GLU A 21 -1.65 -2.65 12.65
C GLU A 21 -1.41 -2.08 14.05
N LEU A 22 -0.79 -0.89 14.15
CA LEU A 22 -0.29 -0.39 15.43
C LEU A 22 -1.34 0.27 16.32
N TYR A 23 -2.42 0.85 15.76
CA TYR A 23 -3.24 1.82 16.49
C TYR A 23 -4.69 1.39 16.77
N ASN A 24 -5.36 0.81 15.79
CA ASN A 24 -6.83 0.69 15.74
C ASN A 24 -7.32 -0.73 15.45
N GLY A 25 -6.44 -1.74 15.47
CA GLY A 25 -6.82 -3.15 15.26
C GLY A 25 -7.23 -3.45 13.81
N LEU A 26 -6.72 -2.67 12.87
CA LEU A 26 -6.88 -2.88 11.42
C LEU A 26 -5.92 -3.96 10.91
N ASP A 27 -5.80 -5.06 11.65
CA ASP A 27 -4.81 -6.09 11.37
C ASP A 27 -5.02 -6.70 9.98
N GLY A 28 -3.92 -6.80 9.24
CA GLY A 28 -3.86 -7.45 7.95
C GLY A 28 -3.82 -8.97 8.09
N THR A 29 -4.50 -9.66 7.18
CA THR A 29 -4.39 -11.09 6.97
C THR A 29 -3.49 -11.35 5.76
N LEU A 30 -2.44 -12.13 5.95
CA LEU A 30 -1.49 -12.48 4.91
C LEU A 30 -2.08 -13.51 3.94
N SER A 31 -1.86 -13.31 2.64
CA SER A 31 -2.12 -14.28 1.58
C SER A 31 -0.82 -14.68 0.89
N GLY A 32 -0.69 -15.97 0.55
CA GLY A 32 0.47 -16.48 -0.19
C GLY A 32 1.79 -16.60 0.61
N LEU A 33 1.73 -16.46 1.95
CA LEU A 33 2.87 -16.58 2.87
C LEU A 33 4.08 -15.69 2.49
N PRO A 34 3.94 -14.36 2.53
CA PRO A 34 5.03 -13.44 2.23
C PRO A 34 6.17 -13.55 3.23
N SER A 35 7.36 -13.19 2.76
CA SER A 35 8.57 -13.12 3.58
C SER A 35 8.77 -11.71 4.13
N TYR A 36 9.68 -11.58 5.09
CA TYR A 36 10.08 -10.28 5.65
C TYR A 36 11.58 -10.09 5.44
N THR A 37 11.99 -8.84 5.21
CA THR A 37 13.37 -8.43 4.98
C THR A 37 13.71 -7.24 5.86
N THR A 38 14.98 -6.83 5.90
CA THR A 38 15.39 -5.62 6.61
C THR A 38 14.74 -4.38 6.02
N SER A 39 14.14 -3.55 6.88
CA SER A 39 13.55 -2.27 6.48
C SER A 39 14.60 -1.27 5.99
N PHE A 40 14.18 -0.35 5.12
CA PHE A 40 14.99 0.79 4.66
C PHE A 40 15.50 1.66 5.81
N LEU A 41 14.76 1.73 6.92
CA LEU A 41 15.13 2.53 8.09
C LEU A 41 16.31 1.92 8.90
N GLY A 42 16.76 0.72 8.55
CA GLY A 42 17.85 0.02 9.26
C GLY A 42 17.45 -0.59 10.60
N TYR A 43 16.18 -0.48 10.98
CA TYR A 43 15.57 -1.17 12.11
C TYR A 43 14.15 -1.62 11.73
N GLY A 44 13.67 -2.67 12.38
CA GLY A 44 12.42 -3.31 12.00
C GLY A 44 12.54 -4.17 10.73
N ALA A 45 11.40 -4.59 10.20
CA ALA A 45 11.31 -5.38 8.99
C ALA A 45 10.33 -4.75 7.98
N ALA A 46 10.55 -5.04 6.70
CA ALA A 46 9.62 -4.73 5.63
C ALA A 46 9.03 -6.03 5.08
N ILE A 47 7.77 -5.97 4.63
CA ILE A 47 7.16 -7.09 3.93
C ILE A 47 7.72 -7.20 2.51
N ASN A 48 8.04 -8.42 2.08
CA ASN A 48 8.45 -8.73 0.73
C ASN A 48 7.37 -9.57 0.04
N LEU A 49 6.86 -9.06 -1.08
CA LEU A 49 5.76 -9.66 -1.84
C LEU A 49 6.26 -10.17 -3.20
N ASP A 50 5.95 -11.43 -3.50
CA ASP A 50 6.27 -12.10 -4.77
C ASP A 50 5.00 -12.30 -5.61
N GLN A 51 4.98 -11.69 -6.80
CA GLN A 51 3.88 -11.82 -7.76
C GLN A 51 3.64 -13.27 -8.19
N SER A 52 4.68 -14.11 -8.26
CA SER A 52 4.56 -15.51 -8.70
C SER A 52 3.77 -16.37 -7.71
N LEU A 53 3.68 -15.91 -6.46
CA LEU A 53 2.95 -16.53 -5.36
C LEU A 53 1.63 -15.81 -5.04
N SER A 54 1.25 -14.79 -5.83
CA SER A 54 0.03 -13.98 -5.62
C SER A 54 -0.08 -13.44 -4.18
N GLN A 55 1.04 -12.93 -3.66
CA GLN A 55 1.14 -12.47 -2.27
C GLN A 55 0.54 -11.07 -2.09
N PHE A 56 -0.24 -10.90 -1.02
CA PHE A 56 -0.81 -9.62 -0.61
C PHE A 56 -1.21 -9.64 0.87
N VAL A 57 -1.55 -8.47 1.39
CA VAL A 57 -2.15 -8.29 2.71
C VAL A 57 -3.59 -7.83 2.53
N SER A 58 -4.53 -8.53 3.15
CA SER A 58 -5.95 -8.19 3.12
C SER A 58 -6.39 -7.61 4.46
N ILE A 59 -7.14 -6.51 4.44
CA ILE A 59 -7.73 -5.92 5.64
C ILE A 59 -9.23 -6.15 5.56
N THR A 60 -9.75 -7.06 6.38
CA THR A 60 -11.18 -7.44 6.35
C THR A 60 -11.95 -7.02 7.59
N SER A 61 -11.26 -6.52 8.62
CA SER A 61 -11.89 -6.18 9.91
C SER A 61 -12.79 -4.94 9.82
N MET A 62 -12.40 -3.92 9.04
CA MET A 62 -13.26 -2.80 8.68
C MET A 62 -12.72 -2.04 7.45
N VAL A 63 -13.55 -1.14 6.92
CA VAL A 63 -13.21 -0.23 5.82
C VAL A 63 -12.53 1.02 6.39
N ILE A 64 -11.40 1.44 5.82
CA ILE A 64 -10.73 2.68 6.20
C ILE A 64 -11.60 3.85 5.72
N PRO A 65 -12.01 4.79 6.60
CA PRO A 65 -12.96 5.83 6.24
C PRO A 65 -12.28 6.92 5.42
N LEU A 66 -12.22 6.74 4.10
CA LEU A 66 -11.61 7.69 3.16
C LEU A 66 -12.63 8.63 2.49
N ASN A 67 -13.94 8.37 2.66
CA ASN A 67 -15.00 9.13 2.02
C ASN A 67 -15.25 10.51 2.70
N SER A 68 -15.64 11.49 1.87
CA SER A 68 -16.05 12.85 2.29
C SER A 68 -15.05 13.57 3.19
N ARG A 69 -13.74 13.29 3.02
CA ARG A 69 -12.66 13.91 3.78
C ARG A 69 -11.37 13.95 2.97
N SER A 70 -10.46 14.83 3.37
CA SER A 70 -9.07 14.76 2.90
C SER A 70 -8.33 13.65 3.63
N PHE A 71 -7.43 12.97 2.93
CA PHE A 71 -6.57 11.94 3.49
C PHE A 71 -5.18 12.01 2.89
N THR A 72 -4.24 11.31 3.50
CA THR A 72 -2.89 11.10 2.98
C THR A 72 -2.56 9.63 3.18
N ILE A 73 -2.00 9.01 2.14
CA ILE A 73 -1.46 7.66 2.19
C ILE A 73 0.03 7.79 1.89
N GLU A 74 0.85 7.19 2.75
CA GLU A 74 2.30 7.18 2.62
C GLU A 74 2.79 5.73 2.72
N ALA A 75 3.73 5.37 1.86
CA ALA A 75 4.39 4.08 1.89
C ALA A 75 5.81 4.19 1.34
N TRP A 76 6.72 3.40 1.91
CA TRP A 76 8.03 3.15 1.32
C TRP A 76 7.93 1.90 0.45
N ILE A 77 8.37 2.00 -0.80
CA ILE A 77 8.42 0.87 -1.73
C ILE A 77 9.86 0.63 -2.19
N TYR A 78 10.24 -0.64 -2.33
CA TYR A 78 11.57 -1.06 -2.78
C TYR A 78 11.41 -2.08 -3.92
N PRO A 79 11.21 -1.64 -5.18
CA PRO A 79 11.05 -2.56 -6.30
C PRO A 79 12.30 -3.39 -6.57
N ILE A 80 12.24 -4.71 -6.35
CA ILE A 80 13.33 -5.66 -6.70
C ILE A 80 13.10 -6.38 -8.04
N GLY A 81 11.92 -6.21 -8.63
CA GLY A 81 11.54 -6.81 -9.90
C GLY A 81 10.45 -5.97 -10.57
N LEU A 82 10.73 -5.48 -11.77
CA LEU A 82 9.80 -4.68 -12.56
C LEU A 82 9.76 -5.25 -13.99
N THR A 83 8.79 -6.13 -14.26
CA THR A 83 8.66 -6.82 -15.56
C THR A 83 7.60 -6.18 -16.46
N GLY A 84 7.29 -4.89 -16.25
CA GLY A 84 6.24 -4.17 -17.00
C GLY A 84 4.80 -4.57 -16.65
N GLY A 85 4.60 -5.39 -15.61
CA GLY A 85 3.27 -5.75 -15.12
C GLY A 85 2.59 -4.65 -14.31
N GLU A 86 1.50 -5.02 -13.64
CA GLU A 86 0.81 -4.18 -12.65
C GLU A 86 1.04 -4.72 -11.23
N TYR A 87 1.43 -3.85 -10.31
CA TYR A 87 1.77 -4.18 -8.94
C TYR A 87 1.03 -3.25 -7.98
N GLY A 88 0.06 -3.80 -7.25
CA GLY A 88 -0.70 -3.05 -6.24
C GLY A 88 0.16 -2.65 -5.05
N ILE A 89 0.00 -1.40 -4.60
CA ILE A 89 0.64 -0.86 -3.38
C ILE A 89 -0.41 -0.74 -2.28
N PHE A 90 -1.53 -0.10 -2.59
CA PHE A 90 -2.68 0.03 -1.69
C PHE A 90 -3.96 0.10 -2.53
N GLY A 91 -5.04 -0.50 -2.04
CA GLY A 91 -6.33 -0.38 -2.69
C GLY A 91 -7.48 -0.51 -1.70
N GLN A 92 -8.56 0.22 -1.96
CA GLN A 92 -9.84 0.06 -1.27
C GLN A 92 -10.97 0.19 -2.28
N CYS A 93 -11.77 -0.87 -2.38
CA CYS A 93 -12.87 -0.95 -3.33
C CYS A 93 -14.21 -0.83 -2.61
N GLN A 94 -15.13 -0.03 -3.15
CA GLN A 94 -16.53 -0.07 -2.72
C GLN A 94 -17.19 -1.39 -3.15
N SER A 95 -16.83 -1.90 -4.32
CA SER A 95 -17.26 -3.19 -4.85
C SER A 95 -16.23 -3.71 -5.85
N THR A 96 -16.38 -4.96 -6.30
CA THR A 96 -15.53 -5.55 -7.34
C THR A 96 -15.93 -5.13 -8.76
N SER A 97 -16.94 -4.26 -8.92
CA SER A 97 -17.28 -3.70 -10.23
C SER A 97 -16.20 -2.74 -10.71
N THR A 98 -16.06 -2.68 -12.04
CA THR A 98 -15.14 -1.78 -12.73
C THR A 98 -15.34 -0.34 -12.27
N ASN A 99 -14.22 0.39 -12.11
CA ASN A 99 -14.20 1.82 -11.86
C ASN A 99 -14.77 2.26 -10.49
N LEU A 100 -14.76 1.38 -9.47
CA LEU A 100 -15.24 1.71 -8.11
C LEU A 100 -14.19 1.49 -7.00
N CYS A 101 -12.91 1.45 -7.37
CA CYS A 101 -11.79 1.32 -6.43
C CYS A 101 -10.96 2.60 -6.38
N LEU A 102 -10.48 2.92 -5.17
CA LEU A 102 -9.26 3.69 -5.00
C LEU A 102 -8.09 2.70 -5.09
N HIS A 103 -7.07 2.98 -5.91
CA HIS A 103 -5.85 2.19 -5.90
C HIS A 103 -4.60 3.03 -6.21
N PHE A 104 -3.51 2.66 -5.55
CA PHE A 104 -2.15 3.07 -5.88
C PHE A 104 -1.45 1.82 -6.41
N THR A 105 -0.92 1.93 -7.62
CA THR A 105 -0.32 0.79 -8.31
C THR A 105 0.92 1.25 -9.08
N SER A 106 1.82 0.32 -9.37
CA SER A 106 2.84 0.49 -10.39
C SER A 106 2.40 -0.26 -11.64
N ARG A 107 2.32 0.41 -12.79
CA ARG A 107 2.02 -0.20 -14.10
C ARG A 107 3.06 0.28 -15.11
N ASN A 108 3.67 -0.62 -15.88
CA ASN A 108 4.74 -0.26 -16.83
C ASN A 108 5.83 0.61 -16.20
N ASN A 109 6.21 0.29 -14.95
CA ASN A 109 7.22 0.98 -14.16
C ASN A 109 6.88 2.44 -13.82
N LYS A 110 5.61 2.85 -13.90
CA LYS A 110 5.16 4.16 -13.44
C LYS A 110 4.11 4.01 -12.36
N LEU A 111 4.08 4.96 -11.43
CA LEU A 111 3.05 5.00 -10.40
C LEU A 111 1.74 5.50 -11.01
N TYR A 112 0.62 4.90 -10.61
CA TYR A 112 -0.72 5.34 -10.97
C TYR A 112 -1.56 5.47 -9.70
N CYS A 113 -2.44 6.46 -9.72
CA CYS A 113 -3.53 6.61 -8.75
C CYS A 113 -4.85 6.54 -9.51
N GLY A 114 -5.69 5.56 -9.20
CA GLY A 114 -7.04 5.46 -9.74
C GLY A 114 -8.06 5.73 -8.64
N PHE A 115 -9.07 6.54 -8.94
CA PHE A 115 -10.25 6.71 -8.09
C PHE A 115 -11.46 7.08 -8.94
N TYR A 116 -12.35 6.11 -9.15
CA TYR A 116 -13.47 6.22 -10.08
C TYR A 116 -13.04 6.51 -11.53
N ASP A 117 -13.56 5.71 -12.46
CA ASP A 117 -13.26 5.78 -13.89
C ASP A 117 -11.82 5.42 -14.27
N ASN A 118 -10.97 6.38 -14.63
CA ASN A 118 -9.65 6.12 -15.22
C ASN A 118 -8.49 6.45 -14.27
N ASP A 119 -7.36 5.80 -14.50
CA ASP A 119 -6.15 5.98 -13.71
C ASP A 119 -5.40 7.25 -14.12
N VAL A 120 -4.86 7.96 -13.13
CA VAL A 120 -3.96 9.09 -13.35
C VAL A 120 -2.53 8.60 -13.23
N GLU A 121 -1.76 8.76 -14.31
CA GLU A 121 -0.34 8.44 -14.37
C GLU A 121 0.49 9.47 -13.58
N GLY A 122 1.39 8.98 -12.75
CA GLY A 122 2.39 9.76 -12.04
C GLY A 122 3.61 10.09 -12.92
N ALA A 123 4.29 11.20 -12.60
CA ALA A 123 5.47 11.63 -13.34
C ALA A 123 6.72 10.75 -13.11
N THR A 124 6.75 9.99 -12.01
CA THR A 124 7.91 9.19 -11.61
C THR A 124 7.93 7.84 -12.33
N THR A 125 9.04 7.55 -13.01
CA THR A 125 9.35 6.19 -13.49
C THR A 125 10.20 5.48 -12.46
N LEU A 126 9.73 4.34 -11.99
CA LEU A 126 10.41 3.46 -11.06
C LEU A 126 11.54 2.70 -11.78
N THR A 127 12.66 2.59 -11.08
CA THR A 127 13.74 1.66 -11.41
C THR A 127 13.79 0.58 -10.36
N MET A 128 14.35 -0.59 -10.71
CA MET A 128 14.65 -1.58 -9.69
C MET A 128 15.71 -1.02 -8.75
N ASN A 129 15.54 -1.25 -7.46
CA ASN A 129 16.60 -1.07 -6.49
C ASN A 129 17.55 -2.28 -6.58
N VAL A 130 18.85 -1.98 -6.73
CA VAL A 130 19.94 -2.97 -6.77
C VAL A 130 20.72 -2.98 -5.47
#